data_AF-A0A0F9T9F0-F1
#
_entry.id   AF-A0A0F9T9F0-F1
#
_cell.length_a   1.000
_cell.length_b   1.000
_cell.length_c   1.000
_cell.angle_alpha   90.00
_cell.angle_beta   90.00
_cell.angle_gamma   90.00
#
_symmetry.space_group_name_H-M   'P 1'
#
loop_
_entity.id
_entity.type
_entity.pdbx_description
1 polymer ?
#
loop_
_entity_poly.entity_id
_entity_poly.type
_entity_poly.pdbx_seq_one_letter_code
_entity_poly.pdbx_strand_id
1 'polypeptide(L)'
;MGQEVYLSDNSGNRVAPLDSVNPVAASGITLATGTAGDDKTQTLVGGQMYAITLVGTAGTAILASATGVTSTAANIEWVFPAGHTQQFRMPIDKTTLYFEGTESTKNAYVRKLAE
;
A
#
# COMPACT_ATOMS: atom_id res chain seq x y z
N MET A 1 11.86 21.07 -22.98
CA MET A 1 11.06 21.03 -21.73
C MET A 1 10.27 19.73 -21.76
N GLY A 2 10.57 18.80 -20.84
CA GLY A 2 9.79 17.57 -20.71
C GLY A 2 8.44 17.87 -20.07
N GLN A 3 7.35 17.39 -20.67
CA GLN A 3 6.01 17.53 -20.13
C GLN A 3 5.85 16.52 -18.98
N GLU A 4 5.73 16.99 -17.76
CA GLU A 4 5.45 16.12 -16.61
C GLU A 4 3.96 15.74 -16.61
N VAL A 5 3.69 14.43 -16.58
CA VAL A 5 2.33 13.88 -16.49
C VAL A 5 2.07 13.51 -15.03
N TYR A 6 1.08 14.14 -14.41
CA TYR A 6 0.62 13.81 -13.06
C TYR A 6 -0.83 13.35 -13.10
N LEU A 7 -1.20 12.45 -12.19
CA LEU A 7 -2.59 12.20 -11.83
C LEU A 7 -2.99 13.23 -10.77
N SER A 8 -4.15 13.86 -10.92
CA SER A 8 -4.72 14.78 -9.94
C SER A 8 -6.01 14.21 -9.39
N ASP A 9 -6.18 14.18 -8.07
CA ASP A 9 -7.49 13.92 -7.47
C ASP A 9 -8.38 15.18 -7.47
N ASN A 10 -9.65 15.03 -7.12
CA ASN A 10 -10.62 16.13 -7.06
C ASN A 10 -10.31 17.18 -5.97
N SER A 11 -9.33 16.90 -5.10
CA SER A 11 -8.84 17.81 -4.06
C SER A 11 -7.54 18.52 -4.47
N GLY A 12 -7.05 18.28 -5.70
CA GLY A 12 -5.86 18.92 -6.24
C GLY A 12 -4.54 18.27 -5.81
N ASN A 13 -4.58 17.11 -5.14
CA ASN A 13 -3.37 16.38 -4.80
C ASN A 13 -2.79 15.74 -6.07
N ARG A 14 -1.51 15.99 -6.31
CA ARG A 14 -0.78 15.45 -7.46
C ARG A 14 -0.06 14.17 -7.07
N VAL A 15 -0.13 13.16 -7.93
CA VAL A 15 0.53 11.87 -7.77
C VAL A 15 1.28 11.54 -9.05
N ALA A 16 2.52 11.07 -8.92
CA ALA A 16 3.31 10.62 -10.06
C ALA A 16 2.64 9.41 -10.75
N PRO A 17 2.85 9.19 -12.07
CA PRO A 17 2.36 7.99 -12.75
C PRO A 17 2.84 6.73 -12.03
N LEU A 18 1.95 5.75 -11.85
CA LEU A 18 2.14 4.58 -11.00
C LEU A 18 3.39 3.74 -11.36
N ASP A 19 3.86 3.81 -12.61
CA ASP A 19 4.96 3.02 -13.14
C ASP A 19 6.34 3.70 -13.06
N SER A 20 6.41 4.96 -12.58
CA SER A 20 7.66 5.72 -12.47
C SER A 20 7.86 6.28 -11.06
N VAL A 21 7.87 5.36 -10.08
CA VAL A 21 8.09 5.73 -8.68
C VAL A 21 9.57 5.98 -8.39
N ASN A 22 9.88 6.97 -7.57
CA ASN A 22 11.23 7.25 -7.08
C ASN A 22 11.41 6.67 -5.66
N PRO A 23 11.95 5.45 -5.49
CA PRO A 23 12.03 4.83 -4.17
C PRO A 23 13.21 5.36 -3.34
N VAL A 24 13.05 5.39 -2.02
CA VAL A 24 14.17 5.56 -1.09
C VAL A 24 14.98 4.26 -1.05
N ALA A 25 16.30 4.36 -1.23
CA ALA A 25 17.20 3.20 -1.18
C ALA A 25 17.07 2.43 0.15
N ALA A 26 17.13 1.10 0.09
CA ALA A 26 17.02 0.19 1.23
C ALA A 26 15.72 0.32 2.07
N SER A 27 14.65 0.91 1.52
CA SER A 27 13.35 1.06 2.21
C SER A 27 12.36 -0.08 1.96
N GLY A 28 12.81 -1.17 1.32
CA GLY A 28 11.97 -2.31 0.97
C GLY A 28 11.49 -3.07 2.19
N ILE A 29 10.21 -3.40 2.22
CA ILE A 29 9.54 -4.17 3.26
C ILE A 29 8.77 -5.31 2.58
N THR A 30 8.98 -6.53 3.03
CA THR A 30 8.19 -7.69 2.61
C THR A 30 7.12 -7.98 3.64
N LEU A 31 5.87 -7.92 3.20
CA LEU A 31 4.70 -8.29 3.97
C LEU A 31 4.25 -9.67 3.52
N ALA A 32 4.40 -10.68 4.37
CA ALA A 32 3.99 -12.05 4.08
C ALA A 32 2.73 -12.41 4.89
N THR A 33 1.68 -12.87 4.21
CA THR A 33 0.49 -13.47 4.85
C THR A 33 0.48 -14.98 4.60
N GLY A 34 0.27 -15.76 5.66
CA GLY A 34 0.31 -17.23 5.61
C GLY A 34 -1.02 -17.82 5.18
N THR A 35 -2.10 -17.39 5.84
CA THR A 35 -3.48 -17.84 5.63
C THR A 35 -4.43 -16.67 5.37
N ALA A 36 -5.58 -16.98 4.75
CA ALA A 36 -6.64 -16.00 4.56
C ALA A 36 -7.19 -15.56 5.92
N GLY A 37 -7.40 -14.26 6.13
CA GLY A 37 -7.83 -13.73 7.43
C GLY A 37 -6.69 -13.56 8.44
N ASP A 38 -5.44 -13.94 8.12
CA ASP A 38 -4.30 -13.60 8.96
C ASP A 38 -4.10 -12.08 8.94
N ASP A 39 -4.27 -11.45 10.10
CA ASP A 39 -3.92 -10.06 10.31
C ASP A 39 -2.45 -9.94 10.68
N LYS A 40 -1.81 -8.92 10.10
CA LYS A 40 -0.42 -8.55 10.38
C LYS A 40 -0.33 -7.06 10.51
N THR A 41 0.72 -6.61 11.18
CA THR A 41 1.02 -5.19 11.35
C THR A 41 2.41 -4.86 10.85
N GLN A 42 2.54 -3.67 10.28
CA GLN A 42 3.80 -3.09 9.83
C GLN A 42 3.91 -1.67 10.37
N THR A 43 5.03 -1.37 11.01
CA THR A 43 5.34 0.02 11.40
C THR A 43 5.83 0.79 10.18
N LEU A 44 5.20 1.92 9.91
CA LEU A 44 5.51 2.89 8.87
C LEU A 44 5.64 4.29 9.48
N VAL A 45 6.23 5.20 8.71
CA VAL A 45 6.29 6.63 9.06
C VAL A 45 5.00 7.32 8.63
N GLY A 46 4.34 8.05 9.54
CA GLY A 46 3.16 8.86 9.26
C GLY A 46 3.45 10.00 8.27
N GLY A 47 2.49 10.33 7.41
CA GLY A 47 2.60 11.36 6.38
C GLY A 47 3.40 10.94 5.14
N GLN A 48 4.12 9.82 5.22
CA GLN A 48 5.00 9.36 4.16
C GLN A 48 4.23 8.66 3.02
N MET A 49 4.66 8.92 1.77
CA MET A 49 4.20 8.18 0.59
C MET A 49 4.95 6.85 0.44
N TYR A 50 4.19 5.80 0.12
CA TYR A 50 4.70 4.46 -0.17
C TYR A 50 4.13 3.95 -1.48
N ALA A 51 4.88 3.06 -2.14
CA ALA A 51 4.35 2.17 -3.16
C ALA A 51 4.26 0.74 -2.62
N ILE A 52 3.18 0.05 -2.95
CA ILE A 52 2.96 -1.35 -2.62
C ILE A 52 2.69 -2.15 -3.89
N THR A 53 3.32 -3.31 -4.01
CA THR A 53 3.08 -4.26 -5.10
C THR A 53 2.66 -5.59 -4.49
N LEU A 54 1.43 -6.04 -4.79
CA LEU A 54 0.97 -7.36 -4.36
C LEU A 54 1.32 -8.42 -5.41
N VAL A 55 2.07 -9.43 -4.99
CA VAL A 55 2.30 -10.65 -5.76
C VAL A 55 1.32 -11.72 -5.26
N GLY A 56 0.34 -12.04 -6.11
CA GLY A 56 -0.77 -12.91 -5.76
C GLY A 56 -1.50 -13.47 -6.99
N THR A 57 -2.53 -14.25 -6.75
CA THR A 57 -3.39 -14.83 -7.80
C THR A 57 -4.31 -13.73 -8.35
N ALA A 58 -4.63 -13.76 -9.65
CA ALA A 58 -5.62 -12.84 -10.20
C ALA A 58 -6.97 -12.99 -9.45
N GLY A 59 -7.61 -11.85 -9.14
CA GLY A 59 -8.87 -11.82 -8.40
C GLY A 59 -8.72 -11.76 -6.87
N THR A 60 -7.50 -11.71 -6.33
CA THR A 60 -7.27 -11.56 -4.90
C THR A 60 -6.67 -10.22 -4.53
N ALA A 61 -6.73 -9.89 -3.24
CA ALA A 61 -6.27 -8.63 -2.72
C ALA A 61 -5.65 -8.76 -1.33
N ILE A 62 -4.93 -7.71 -0.94
CA ILE A 62 -4.65 -7.40 0.45
C ILE A 62 -5.58 -6.26 0.87
N LEU A 63 -6.26 -6.44 2.00
CA LEU A 63 -7.02 -5.41 2.69
C LEU A 63 -6.07 -4.73 3.66
N ALA A 64 -6.06 -3.41 3.71
CA ALA A 64 -5.16 -2.67 4.59
C ALA A 64 -5.85 -1.53 5.32
N SER A 65 -5.36 -1.25 6.53
CA SER A 65 -5.91 -0.26 7.42
C SER A 65 -4.87 0.52 8.20
N ALA A 66 -5.18 1.78 8.50
CA ALA A 66 -4.43 2.58 9.48
C ALA A 66 -5.17 2.72 10.83
N THR A 67 -6.39 2.18 10.94
CA THR A 67 -7.26 2.37 12.11
C THR A 67 -7.48 1.11 12.94
N GLY A 68 -7.24 -0.08 12.40
CA GLY A 68 -7.33 -1.32 13.17
C GLY A 68 -7.41 -2.58 12.32
N VAL A 69 -8.01 -3.63 12.88
CA VAL A 69 -8.12 -4.94 12.24
C VAL A 69 -9.00 -4.86 10.99
N THR A 70 -8.51 -5.42 9.88
CA THR A 70 -9.03 -5.30 8.51
C THR A 70 -10.25 -6.16 8.19
N SER A 71 -10.64 -7.08 9.07
CA SER A 71 -11.75 -8.03 8.84
C SER A 71 -13.14 -7.40 8.94
N THR A 72 -13.22 -6.12 9.33
CA THR A 72 -14.49 -5.37 9.35
C THR A 72 -14.49 -4.31 8.25
N ALA A 73 -15.60 -4.21 7.52
CA ALA A 73 -15.70 -3.29 6.37
C ALA A 73 -15.42 -1.83 6.72
N ALA A 74 -15.69 -1.41 7.96
CA ALA A 74 -15.42 -0.05 8.44
C ALA A 74 -13.92 0.25 8.64
N ASN A 75 -13.09 -0.78 8.73
CA ASN A 75 -11.64 -0.68 8.93
C ASN A 75 -10.87 -0.99 7.65
N ILE A 76 -11.50 -1.01 6.47
CA ILE A 76 -10.81 -1.21 5.20
C ILE A 76 -10.69 0.14 4.50
N GLU A 77 -9.54 0.80 4.66
CA GLU A 77 -9.24 2.06 3.97
C GLU A 77 -8.61 1.84 2.59
N TRP A 78 -7.87 0.75 2.42
CA TRP A 78 -7.19 0.44 1.16
C TRP A 78 -7.38 -1.02 0.75
N VAL A 79 -7.54 -1.23 -0.55
CA VAL A 79 -7.61 -2.54 -1.19
C VAL A 79 -6.53 -2.62 -2.26
N PHE A 80 -5.61 -3.56 -2.10
CA PHE A 80 -4.51 -3.75 -3.03
C PHE A 80 -4.70 -5.04 -3.84
N PRO A 81 -5.32 -5.00 -5.04
CA PRO A 81 -5.41 -6.13 -5.95
C PRO A 81 -4.05 -6.70 -6.36
N ALA A 82 -4.03 -8.01 -6.59
CA ALA A 82 -2.86 -8.74 -7.05
C ALA A 82 -2.42 -8.30 -8.45
N GLY A 83 -1.10 -8.25 -8.67
CA GLY A 83 -0.52 -7.92 -9.97
C GLY A 83 -0.37 -6.42 -10.24
N HIS A 84 -0.79 -5.57 -9.30
CA HIS A 84 -0.72 -4.12 -9.46
C HIS A 84 0.24 -3.48 -8.46
N THR A 85 0.90 -2.41 -8.91
CA THR A 85 1.57 -1.45 -8.03
C THR A 85 0.62 -0.30 -7.75
N GLN A 86 0.47 0.07 -6.48
CA GLN A 86 -0.32 1.22 -6.05
C GLN A 86 0.46 2.09 -5.10
N GLN A 87 0.10 3.37 -5.05
CA GLN A 87 0.66 4.32 -4.11
C GLN A 87 -0.37 4.65 -3.03
N PHE A 88 0.09 4.82 -1.81
CA PHE A 88 -0.74 5.31 -0.71
C PHE A 88 0.09 6.19 0.20
N ARG A 89 -0.58 7.12 0.89
CA ARG A 89 0.01 7.94 1.94
C ARG A 89 -0.43 7.42 3.30
N MET A 90 0.52 7.19 4.18
CA MET A 90 0.18 6.93 5.58
C MET A 90 -0.37 8.22 6.20
N PRO A 91 -1.51 8.21 6.92
CA PRO A 91 -1.99 9.39 7.64
C PRO A 91 -0.94 9.92 8.62
N ILE A 92 -0.90 11.24 8.82
CA ILE A 92 0.19 11.91 9.55
C ILE A 92 0.30 11.46 11.02
N ASP A 93 -0.82 11.08 11.62
CA ASP A 93 -0.99 10.69 13.02
C ASP A 93 -0.98 9.17 13.22
N LYS A 94 -0.74 8.39 12.15
CA LYS A 94 -0.75 6.92 12.18
C LYS A 94 0.61 6.37 11.78
N THR A 95 1.05 5.34 12.50
CA THR A 95 2.34 4.68 12.27
C THR A 95 2.23 3.17 12.10
N THR A 96 1.03 2.61 12.26
CA THR A 96 0.79 1.16 12.12
C THR A 96 -0.13 0.93 10.94
N LEU A 97 0.36 0.17 9.96
CA LEU A 97 -0.45 -0.39 8.88
C LEU A 97 -0.84 -1.81 9.26
N TYR A 98 -2.13 -2.07 9.36
CA TYR A 98 -2.70 -3.41 9.46
C TYR A 98 -2.95 -3.93 8.05
N PHE A 99 -2.71 -5.21 7.83
CA PHE A 99 -3.00 -5.83 6.54
C PHE A 99 -3.40 -7.29 6.70
N GLU A 100 -4.27 -7.74 5.80
CA GLU A 100 -4.85 -9.07 5.76
C GLU A 100 -4.94 -9.53 4.31
N GLY A 101 -4.53 -10.78 4.07
CA GLY A 101 -4.68 -11.42 2.77
C GLY A 101 -6.07 -12.04 2.62
N THR A 102 -6.71 -11.88 1.47
CA THR A 102 -8.00 -12.55 1.17
C THR A 102 -7.84 -14.03 0.78
N GLU A 103 -6.61 -14.52 0.64
CA GLU A 103 -6.30 -15.92 0.36
C GLU A 103 -4.95 -16.33 1.00
N SER A 104 -4.65 -17.62 1.01
CA SER A 104 -3.40 -18.15 1.59
C SER A 104 -2.19 -17.85 0.70
N THR A 105 -1.02 -17.60 1.29
CA THR A 105 0.28 -17.29 0.64
C THR A 105 0.32 -16.05 -0.25
N LYS A 106 0.39 -14.84 0.34
CA LYS A 106 0.70 -13.61 -0.40
C LYS A 106 1.92 -12.89 0.12
N ASN A 107 2.70 -12.37 -0.82
CA ASN A 107 3.76 -11.41 -0.53
C ASN A 107 3.35 -10.05 -1.12
N ALA A 108 3.29 -9.04 -0.27
CA ALA A 108 3.31 -7.65 -0.71
C ALA A 108 4.70 -7.05 -0.48
N TYR A 109 5.13 -6.21 -1.42
CA TYR A 109 6.38 -5.48 -1.33
C TYR A 109 6.07 -4.00 -1.21
N VAL A 110 6.37 -3.43 -0.04
CA VAL A 110 6.21 -2.01 0.25
C VAL A 110 7.57 -1.32 0.12
N ARG A 111 7.59 -0.10 -0.43
CA ARG A 111 8.79 0.74 -0.52
C ARG A 111 8.43 2.19 -0.25
N LYS A 112 9.26 2.86 0.54
CA LYS A 112 9.14 4.30 0.79
C LYS A 112 9.47 5.06 -0.50
N LEU A 113 8.68 6.07 -0.83
CA LEU A 113 8.99 6.96 -1.95
C LEU A 113 9.76 8.17 -1.46
N ALA A 114 10.73 8.64 -2.26
CA ALA A 114 11.36 9.93 -2.03
C ALA A 114 10.31 11.04 -2.16
N GLU A 115 10.49 12.12 -1.39
CA GLU A 115 9.62 13.29 -1.43
C GLU A 115 9.57 13.95 -2.82
#